data_AF-A0A848YGM1-F1
#
_entry.id   AF-A0A848YGM1-F1
#
_cell.length_a   1.000
_cell.length_b   1.000
_cell.length_c   1.000
_cell.angle_alpha   90.00
_cell.angle_beta   90.00
_cell.angle_gamma   90.00
#
_symmetry.space_group_name_H-M   'P 1'
#
loop_
_entity.id
_entity.type
_entity.pdbx_description
1 polymer ?
#
loop_
_entity_poly.entity_id
_entity_poly.type
_entity_poly.pdbx_seq_one_letter_code
_entity_poly.pdbx_strand_id
1 'polypeptide(L)' 'MAEKKAGKSVTVEQIGSPIRRPKDQRATLVGLGLNKMHRRRTLEDTPEVRG' A
#
# COMPACT_ATOMS: atom_id res chain seq x y z
N MET A 1 -3.95 -21.10 -6.47
CA MET A 1 -2.55 -20.67 -6.30
C MET A 1 -2.32 -19.51 -7.24
N ALA A 2 -2.19 -18.30 -6.71
CA ALA A 2 -2.29 -17.07 -7.49
C ALA A 2 -1.12 -16.91 -8.48
N GLU A 3 -1.49 -16.59 -9.72
CA GLU A 3 -0.61 -16.34 -10.86
C GLU A 3 0.39 -15.22 -10.51
N LYS A 4 1.66 -15.57 -10.26
CA LYS A 4 2.75 -14.60 -10.16
C LYS A 4 2.98 -13.99 -11.54
N LYS A 5 2.30 -12.87 -11.85
CA LYS A 5 2.70 -12.00 -12.96
C LYS A 5 3.95 -11.24 -12.54
N ALA A 6 5.09 -11.88 -12.73
CA ALA A 6 6.40 -11.25 -12.65
C ALA A 6 6.42 -10.00 -13.53
N GLY A 7 6.60 -8.82 -12.93
CA GLY A 7 6.93 -7.58 -13.65
C GLY A 7 5.87 -6.48 -13.67
N LYS A 8 4.72 -6.64 -13.01
CA LYS A 8 3.81 -5.50 -12.81
C LYS A 8 4.10 -4.89 -11.45
N SER A 9 4.49 -3.63 -11.46
CA SER A 9 4.66 -2.83 -10.25
C SER A 9 3.50 -1.84 -10.12
N VAL A 10 2.95 -1.69 -8.92
CA VAL A 10 1.93 -0.68 -8.62
C VAL A 10 2.60 0.47 -7.87
N THR A 11 2.35 1.70 -8.32
CA THR A 11 2.73 2.89 -7.56
C THR A 11 1.56 3.29 -6.69
N VAL A 12 1.72 3.27 -5.38
CA VAL A 12 0.69 3.67 -4.42
C VAL A 12 1.10 4.98 -3.78
N GLU A 13 0.16 5.92 -3.70
CA GLU A 13 0.32 7.21 -3.03
C GLU A 13 -0.68 7.34 -1.88
N GLN A 14 -0.20 7.80 -0.72
CA GLN A 14 -1.10 8.24 0.35
C GLN A 14 -1.60 9.67 0.09
N ILE A 15 -2.80 9.80 -0.48
CA ILE A 15 -3.44 11.10 -0.72
C ILE A 15 -4.26 11.57 0.50
N GLY A 16 -4.76 10.63 1.29
CA GLY A 16 -5.62 10.90 2.45
C GLY A 16 -4.91 10.74 3.80
N SER A 17 -5.25 11.61 4.74
CA SER A 17 -4.75 11.52 6.11
C SER A 17 -5.34 10.28 6.82
N PRO A 18 -4.54 9.56 7.62
CA PRO A 18 -5.02 8.44 8.42
C PRO A 18 -5.75 8.92 9.69
N ILE A 19 -5.85 10.23 9.93
CA ILE A 19 -6.56 10.77 11.09
C ILE A 19 -8.05 10.41 11.01
N ARG A 20 -8.63 10.00 12.15
CA ARG A 20 -10.03 9.51 12.25
C ARG A 20 -10.34 8.25 11.42
N ARG A 21 -9.31 7.50 10.99
CA ARG A 21 -9.47 6.19 10.36
C ARG A 21 -9.24 5.05 11.36
N PRO A 22 -9.73 3.82 11.09
CA PRO A 22 -9.44 2.66 11.93
C PRO A 22 -7.93 2.48 12.15
N LYS A 23 -7.55 2.01 13.34
CA LYS A 23 -6.14 1.82 13.72
C LYS A 23 -5.41 0.87 12.77
N ASP A 24 -6.13 -0.13 12.27
CA ASP A 24 -5.59 -1.17 11.39
C ASP A 24 -5.14 -0.58 10.05
N GLN A 25 -5.89 0.38 9.50
CA GLN A 25 -5.49 1.09 8.28
C GLN A 25 -4.17 1.83 8.47
N ARG A 26 -3.95 2.44 9.64
CA ARG A 26 -2.68 3.10 9.96
C ARG A 26 -1.53 2.08 10.02
N ALA A 27 -1.77 0.91 10.61
CA ALA A 27 -0.76 -0.16 10.66
C ALA A 27 -0.41 -0.65 9.24
N THR A 28 -1.41 -0.85 8.37
CA THR A 28 -1.20 -1.24 6.96
C THR A 28 -0.41 -0.18 6.21
N LEU A 29 -0.76 1.11 6.34
CA LEU A 29 -0.01 2.20 5.71
C LEU A 29 1.45 2.24 6.17
N VAL A 30 1.73 1.99 7.45
CA VAL A 30 3.10 1.89 7.98
C VAL A 30 3.83 0.66 7.42
N GLY A 31 3.19 -0.51 7.36
CA GLY A 31 3.76 -1.72 6.77
C GLY A 31 4.07 -1.58 5.27
N LEU A 32 3.21 -0.85 4.56
CA LEU A 32 3.43 -0.46 3.16
C LEU A 32 4.44 0.68 3.02
N GLY A 33 4.99 1.25 4.10
CA GLY A 33 5.97 2.33 4.05
C GLY A 33 5.38 3.70 3.66
N LEU A 34 4.05 3.83 3.69
CA LEU A 34 3.27 5.03 3.41
C LEU A 34 2.93 5.77 4.72
N ASN A 35 3.96 6.17 5.47
CA ASN A 35 3.83 6.79 6.79
C ASN A 35 3.69 8.32 6.77
N LYS A 36 3.68 8.93 5.59
CA LYS A 36 3.59 10.39 5.38
C LYS A 36 2.65 10.68 4.21
N MET A 37 1.91 11.79 4.32
CA MET A 37 1.09 12.33 3.23
C MET A 37 1.93 12.53 1.97
N HIS A 38 1.33 12.25 0.81
CA HIS A 38 1.95 12.33 -0.53
C HIS A 38 3.19 11.46 -0.73
N ARG A 39 3.43 10.50 0.17
CA ARG A 39 4.48 9.51 -0.03
C ARG A 39 4.03 8.53 -1.10
N ARG A 40 4.88 8.36 -2.11
CA ARG A 40 4.72 7.36 -3.17
C ARG A 40 5.67 6.20 -2.92
N ARG A 41 5.18 4.98 -3.11
CA ARG A 41 6.01 3.77 -3.10
C ARG A 41 5.62 2.87 -4.26
N THR A 42 6.63 2.37 -4.97
CA THR A 42 6.46 1.34 -5.98
C THR A 42 6.56 -0.01 -5.30
N LEU A 43 5.52 -0.83 -5.43
CA LEU A 43 5.39 -2.15 -4.82
C LEU A 43 5.14 -3.20 -5.91
N GLU A 44 5.53 -4.44 -5.65
CA GLU A 44 5.20 -5.58 -6.51
C GLU A 44 3.69 -5.82 -6.51
N ASP A 45 3.13 -6.04 -7.70
CA ASP A 45 1.69 -6.29 -7.90
C ASP A 45 1.32 -7.71 -7.48
N THR A 46 1.28 -7.94 -6.17
CA THR A 46 0.86 -9.21 -5.56
C THR A 46 -0.59 -9.12 -5.07
N PRO A 47 -1.33 -10.25 -5.01
CA PRO A 47 -2.66 -10.27 -4.41
C PRO A 47 -2.69 -9.72 -2.98
N GLU A 48 -1.62 -9.92 -2.21
CA GLU A 48 -1.46 -9.42 -0.84
C GLU A 48 -1.34 -7.89 -0.76
N VAL A 49 -0.76 -7.24 -1.77
CA VAL A 49 -0.63 -5.77 -1.83
C VAL A 49 -1.93 -5.11 -2.31
N ARG A 50 -2.77 -5.84 -3.05
CA ARG A 50 -4.09 -5.36 -3.52
C ARG A 50 -5.24 -5.61 -2.56
N GLY A 51 -5.16 -6.68 -1.75
CA GLY A 51 -6.16 -7.07 -0.76
C GLY A 51 -6.11 -6.21 0.49
#